data_AF-A0A966F2A8-F1
#
_entry.id   AF-A0A966F2A8-F1
#
_cell.length_a   1.000
_cell.length_b   1.000
_cell.length_c   1.000
_cell.angle_alpha   90.00
_cell.angle_beta   90.00
_cell.angle_gamma   90.00
#
_symmetry.space_group_name_H-M   'P 1'
#
loop_
_entity.id
_entity.type
_entity.pdbx_description
1 polymer ?
#
loop_
_entity_poly.entity_id
_entity_poly.type
_entity_poly.pdbx_seq_one_letter_code
_entity_poly.pdbx_strand_id
1 'polypeptide(L)'
;MTAEPLAPPDADRHRRMHLMVDVTAQILAEDSSLTFCEALRLVEAVRVAVLRLYPEFVATFESDTRPTLERIVHDRFRLDRCARPN
;
A
#
# COMPACT_ATOMS: atom_id res chain seq x y z
N MET A 1 6.22 -39.92 -6.04
CA MET A 1 6.89 -38.65 -5.70
C MET A 1 6.45 -37.64 -6.76
N THR A 2 5.25 -37.08 -6.59
CA THR A 2 4.68 -36.09 -7.50
C THR A 2 5.33 -34.76 -7.21
N ALA A 3 6.12 -34.24 -8.16
CA ALA A 3 6.64 -32.90 -8.09
C ALA A 3 5.46 -31.92 -8.09
N GLU A 4 5.27 -31.22 -6.97
CA GLU A 4 4.40 -30.04 -6.90
C GLU A 4 4.84 -29.05 -8.00
N PRO A 5 3.90 -28.43 -8.73
CA PRO A 5 4.27 -27.42 -9.69
C PRO A 5 4.81 -26.21 -8.93
N LEU A 6 6.12 -26.00 -9.01
CA LEU A 6 6.78 -24.80 -8.50
C LEU A 6 6.11 -23.60 -9.18
N ALA A 7 5.34 -22.83 -8.42
CA ALA A 7 4.70 -21.62 -8.93
C ALA A 7 5.75 -20.75 -9.62
N PRO A 8 5.42 -20.08 -10.74
CA PRO A 8 6.38 -19.22 -11.41
C PRO A 8 6.89 -18.18 -10.40
N PRO A 9 8.21 -17.89 -10.39
CA PRO A 9 8.84 -17.03 -9.39
C PRO A 9 8.21 -15.63 -9.30
N ASP A 10 7.53 -15.19 -10.37
CA ASP A 10 6.79 -13.93 -10.44
C ASP A 10 5.48 -13.94 -9.64
N ALA A 11 4.81 -15.09 -9.49
CA ALA A 11 3.57 -15.20 -8.71
C ALA A 11 3.83 -14.96 -7.21
N ASP A 12 4.94 -15.47 -6.69
CA ASP A 12 5.39 -15.19 -5.32
C ASP A 12 5.79 -13.73 -5.14
N ARG A 13 6.37 -13.12 -6.18
CA ARG A 13 6.76 -11.71 -6.16
C ARG A 13 5.52 -10.81 -6.08
N HIS A 14 4.53 -11.03 -6.94
CA HIS A 14 3.26 -10.28 -6.90
C HIS A 14 2.50 -10.47 -5.58
N ARG A 15 2.48 -11.70 -5.04
CA ARG A 15 1.83 -11.99 -3.75
C ARG A 15 2.50 -11.27 -2.58
N ARG A 16 3.84 -11.26 -2.53
CA ARG A 16 4.61 -10.55 -1.49
C ARG A 16 4.37 -9.04 -1.54
N MET A 17 4.25 -8.48 -2.74
CA MET A 17 3.86 -7.09 -2.91
C MET A 17 2.49 -6.81 -2.27
N HIS A 18 1.48 -7.57 -2.67
CA HIS A 18 0.13 -7.39 -2.14
C HIS A 18 0.10 -7.52 -0.61
N LEU A 19 0.79 -8.51 -0.05
CA LEU A 19 0.93 -8.64 1.39
C LEU A 19 1.56 -7.41 2.06
N MET A 20 2.60 -6.81 1.47
CA MET A 20 3.22 -5.59 2.00
C MET A 20 2.23 -4.42 2.02
N VAL A 21 1.46 -4.26 0.95
CA VAL A 21 0.42 -3.23 0.83
C VAL A 21 -0.71 -3.46 1.83
N ASP A 22 -1.19 -4.70 1.94
CA ASP A 22 -2.30 -5.08 2.82
C ASP A 22 -1.94 -4.88 4.29
N VAL A 23 -0.74 -5.32 4.69
CA VAL A 23 -0.23 -5.09 6.07
C VAL A 23 -0.12 -3.60 6.35
N THR A 24 0.36 -2.81 5.38
CA THR A 24 0.42 -1.36 5.54
C THR A 24 -0.97 -0.76 5.72
N ALA A 25 -1.95 -1.19 4.91
CA ALA A 25 -3.32 -0.73 5.02
C ALA A 25 -3.92 -1.04 6.40
N GLN A 26 -3.67 -2.23 6.93
CA GLN A 26 -4.10 -2.63 8.27
C GLN A 26 -3.44 -1.77 9.36
N ILE A 27 -2.13 -1.56 9.29
CA ILE A 27 -1.40 -0.69 10.23
C ILE A 27 -1.99 0.74 10.22
N LEU A 28 -2.20 1.30 9.03
CA LEU A 28 -2.78 2.63 8.87
C LEU A 28 -4.20 2.71 9.46
N ALA A 29 -5.00 1.65 9.35
CA ALA A 29 -6.36 1.62 9.87
C ALA A 29 -6.39 1.42 11.40
N GLU A 30 -5.63 0.46 11.92
CA GLU A 30 -5.83 -0.11 13.26
C GLU A 30 -4.88 0.44 14.33
N ASP A 31 -3.64 0.81 13.99
CA ASP A 31 -2.65 1.20 15.00
C ASP A 31 -2.94 2.59 15.55
N SER A 32 -3.60 2.67 16.71
CA SER A 32 -3.99 3.92 17.38
C SER A 32 -2.82 4.83 17.79
N SER A 33 -1.59 4.32 17.82
CA SER A 33 -0.41 5.09 18.20
C SER A 33 0.16 5.96 17.06
N LEU A 34 -0.20 5.66 15.80
CA LEU A 34 0.26 6.40 14.65
C LEU A 34 -0.28 7.84 14.62
N THR A 35 0.64 8.79 14.53
CA THR A 35 0.34 10.18 14.18
C THR A 35 0.10 10.32 12.67
N PHE A 36 -0.54 11.43 12.27
CA PHE A 36 -0.79 11.73 10.86
C PHE A 36 0.51 11.78 10.03
N CYS A 37 1.55 12.42 10.57
CA CYS A 37 2.85 12.50 9.88
C CYS A 37 3.52 11.13 9.74
N GLU A 38 3.36 10.22 10.70
CA GLU A 38 3.88 8.85 10.61
C GLU A 38 3.12 8.02 9.59
N ALA A 39 1.79 8.16 9.55
CA ALA A 39 0.97 7.53 8.54
C ALA A 39 1.38 7.95 7.12
N LEU A 40 1.59 9.25 6.87
CA LEU A 40 2.09 9.73 5.57
C LEU A 40 3.49 9.22 5.23
N ARG A 41 4.40 9.20 6.22
CA ARG A 41 5.74 8.63 6.03
C ARG A 41 5.69 7.15 5.70
N LEU A 42 4.75 6.41 6.28
CA LEU A 42 4.55 4.99 6.00
C LEU A 42 4.06 4.77 4.57
N VAL A 43 3.11 5.58 4.09
CA VAL A 43 2.65 5.56 2.69
C VAL A 43 3.82 5.81 1.72
N GLU A 44 4.65 6.82 1.99
CA GLU A 44 5.82 7.11 1.15
C GLU A 44 6.89 6.00 1.23
N ALA A 45 7.10 5.42 2.41
CA ALA A 45 8.04 4.30 2.57
C ALA A 45 7.64 3.09 1.72
N VAL A 46 6.35 2.75 1.68
CA VAL A 46 5.84 1.66 0.83
C VAL A 46 5.99 2.01 -0.64
N ARG A 47 5.69 3.25 -1.04
CA ARG A 47 5.90 3.71 -2.43
C ARG A 47 7.36 3.53 -2.86
N VAL A 48 8.31 3.94 -2.02
CA VAL A 48 9.75 3.76 -2.27
C VAL A 48 10.12 2.28 -2.33
N ALA A 49 9.57 1.44 -1.45
CA ALA A 49 9.81 0.01 -1.48
C ALA A 49 9.28 -0.63 -2.77
N VAL A 50 8.07 -0.25 -3.20
CA VAL A 50 7.45 -0.70 -4.45
C VAL A 50 8.31 -0.31 -5.65
N LEU A 51 8.70 0.96 -5.75
CA LEU A 51 9.55 1.48 -6.81
C LEU A 51 10.88 0.73 -6.94
N ARG A 52 11.47 0.33 -5.80
CA ARG A 52 12.78 -0.33 -5.76
C ARG A 52 12.71 -1.83 -6.03
N LEU A 53 11.69 -2.50 -5.50
CA LEU A 53 11.61 -3.96 -5.49
C LEU A 53 10.74 -4.51 -6.64
N TYR A 54 9.81 -3.70 -7.15
CA TYR A 54 8.79 -4.10 -8.12
C TYR A 54 8.46 -2.94 -9.08
N PRO A 55 9.43 -2.49 -9.89
CA PRO A 55 9.26 -1.34 -10.78
C PRO A 55 8.08 -1.49 -11.76
N GLU A 56 7.73 -2.71 -12.14
CA GLU A 56 6.58 -3.03 -12.99
C GLU A 56 5.22 -2.67 -12.36
N PHE A 57 5.16 -2.57 -11.03
CA PHE A 57 3.92 -2.34 -10.29
C PHE A 57 3.68 -0.87 -9.95
N VAL A 58 4.61 0.02 -10.32
CA VAL A 58 4.57 1.44 -9.96
C VAL A 58 3.34 2.14 -10.51
N ALA A 59 2.96 1.84 -11.75
CA ALA A 59 1.77 2.42 -12.36
C ALA A 59 0.49 2.06 -11.59
N THR A 60 0.32 0.76 -11.27
CA THR A 60 -0.80 0.25 -10.47
C THR A 60 -0.77 0.79 -9.04
N PHE A 61 0.42 0.93 -8.47
CA PHE A 61 0.56 1.51 -7.14
C PHE A 61 0.07 2.96 -7.11
N GLU A 62 0.52 3.80 -8.03
CA GLU A 62 0.12 5.21 -8.09
C GLU A 62 -1.36 5.38 -8.47
N SER A 63 -1.92 4.53 -9.33
CA SER A 63 -3.33 4.64 -9.76
C SER A 63 -4.34 4.10 -8.75
N ASP A 64 -4.02 3.00 -8.06
CA ASP A 64 -5.02 2.24 -7.29
C ASP A 64 -4.66 2.14 -5.81
N THR A 65 -3.40 1.77 -5.52
CA THR A 65 -2.98 1.48 -4.15
C THR A 65 -2.82 2.75 -3.33
N ARG A 66 -2.09 3.72 -3.87
CA ARG A 66 -1.82 5.00 -3.23
C ARG A 66 -3.11 5.75 -2.83
N PRO A 67 -4.10 5.98 -3.73
CA PRO A 67 -5.33 6.66 -3.33
C PRO A 67 -6.13 5.87 -2.28
N THR A 68 -5.99 4.53 -2.26
CA THR A 68 -6.60 3.69 -1.22
C THR A 68 -5.94 3.92 0.14
N LEU A 69 -4.61 3.91 0.22
CA LEU A 69 -3.87 4.19 1.46
C LEU A 69 -4.12 5.62 1.94
N GLU A 70 -4.08 6.60 1.04
CA GLU A 70 -4.40 8.00 1.36
C GLU A 70 -5.83 8.11 1.91
N ARG A 71 -6.82 7.45 1.31
CA ARG A 71 -8.19 7.42 1.85
C ARG A 71 -8.24 6.89 3.28
N ILE A 72 -7.55 5.80 3.59
CA ILE A 72 -7.51 5.25 4.96
C ILE A 72 -6.96 6.29 5.93
N VAL A 73 -5.87 6.97 5.57
CA VAL A 73 -5.29 8.04 6.38
C VAL A 73 -6.30 9.18 6.56
N HIS A 74 -6.89 9.69 5.47
CA HIS A 74 -7.86 10.78 5.53
C HIS A 74 -9.07 10.45 6.41
N ASP A 75 -9.68 9.28 6.21
CA ASP A 75 -10.86 8.83 6.95
C ASP A 75 -10.54 8.68 8.44
N ARG A 76 -9.37 8.10 8.76
CA ARG A 76 -8.91 7.92 10.14
C ARG A 76 -8.69 9.23 10.87
N PHE A 77 -8.03 10.19 10.22
CA PHE A 77 -7.71 11.48 10.82
C PHE A 77 -8.83 12.53 10.63
N ARG A 78 -9.99 12.12 10.09
CA ARG A 78 -11.15 13.00 9.81
C ARG A 78 -10.75 14.24 9.02
N LEU A 79 -9.83 14.06 8.07
CA LEU A 79 -9.47 15.11 7.15
C LEU A 79 -10.53 15.14 6.07
N ASP A 80 -11.56 15.96 6.32
CA ASP A 80 -12.54 16.28 5.29
C ASP A 80 -11.79 16.71 4.03
N ARG A 81 -12.15 16.07 2.91
CA ARG A 81 -11.67 16.48 1.60
C ARG A 81 -12.34 17.80 1.27
N CYS A 82 -11.84 18.89 1.85
CA CYS A 82 -12.25 20.25 1.50
C CYS A 82 -11.67 20.59 0.13
N ALA A 83 -12.18 19.96 -0.93
CA ALA A 83 -11.87 20.28 -2.32
C ALA A 83 -12.93 19.72 -3.27
N ARG A 84 -14.03 20.46 -3.40
CA ARG A 84 -14.56 20.83 -4.73
C ARG A 84 -14.99 22.30 -4.68
N PRO A 85 -14.17 23.27 -5.09
CA PRO A 85 -14.74 24.46 -5.71
C PRO A 85 -15.39 24.02 -7.03
N ASN A 86 -16.61 24.50 -7.27
CA ASN A 86 -17.35 24.34 -8.54
C ASN A 86 -16.52 24.75 -9.76
#